data_AF-A0A956NYF1-F1
#
_entry.id   AF-A0A956NYF1-F1
#
_cell.length_a   1.000
_cell.length_b   1.000
_cell.length_c   1.000
_cell.angle_alpha   90.00
_cell.angle_beta   90.00
_cell.angle_gamma   90.00
#
_symmetry.space_group_name_H-M   'P 1'
#
loop_
_entity.id
_entity.type
_entity.pdbx_description
1 polymer ?
#
loop_
_entity_poly.entity_id
_entity_poly.type
_entity_poly.pdbx_seq_one_letter_code
_entity_poly.pdbx_strand_id
1 'polypeptide(L)' 'KHCFARAQGESCARVTSFHKRVQKLLNRHGHRLLFLPPYSPDLNPIEKKWAQVKFLRQGWMENNLPKLFHDMGCIDFILN' A
#
# COMPACT_ATOMS: atom_id res chain seq x y z
N LYS A 1 -3.01 11.18 -9.68
CA LYS A 1 -2.68 9.87 -9.05
C LYS A 1 -2.45 10.07 -7.56
N HIS A 2 -3.25 9.42 -6.73
CA HIS A 2 -3.21 9.55 -5.27
C HIS A 2 -2.47 8.36 -4.67
N CYS A 3 -1.51 8.62 -3.80
CA CYS A 3 -0.80 7.58 -3.07
C CYS A 3 -1.26 7.59 -1.62
N PHE A 4 -1.68 6.44 -1.11
CA PHE A 4 -2.10 6.31 0.29
C PHE A 4 -0.90 5.96 1.16
N ALA A 5 -0.73 6.69 2.26
CA ALA A 5 0.23 6.36 3.30
C ALA A 5 -0.48 6.22 4.64
N ARG A 6 -0.10 5.20 5.42
CA ARG A 6 -0.50 5.11 6.82
C ARG A 6 0.22 6.17 7.63
N ALA A 7 -0.52 6.97 8.39
CA ALA A 7 0.05 7.71 9.50
C ALA A 7 0.28 6.74 10.68
N GLN A 8 1.49 6.74 11.24
CA GLN A 8 1.76 5.98 12.48
C GLN A 8 1.47 6.88 13.68
N GLY A 9 0.35 6.64 14.37
CA GLY A 9 0.03 7.14 15.72
C GLY A 9 -0.10 8.66 15.92
N GLU A 10 -0.62 9.06 17.09
CA GLU A 10 -1.00 10.43 17.44
C GLU A 10 0.15 11.41 17.73
N SER A 11 1.42 11.03 17.58
CA SER A 11 2.53 12.00 17.68
C SER A 11 2.95 12.48 16.30
N CYS A 12 2.15 13.41 15.78
CA CYS A 12 2.50 14.31 14.69
C CYS A 12 3.75 15.13 15.05
N ALA A 13 4.94 14.52 15.04
CA ALA A 13 6.22 15.22 15.23
C ALA A 13 7.42 14.44 14.70
N ARG A 14 7.38 13.11 14.62
CA ARG A 14 8.53 12.32 14.15
C ARG A 14 8.35 11.80 12.73
N VAL A 15 8.18 12.71 11.78
CA VAL A 15 8.31 12.37 10.35
C VAL A 15 9.77 11.98 10.11
N THR A 16 10.05 10.68 10.05
CA THR A 16 11.39 10.15 9.78
C THR A 16 11.92 10.74 8.47
N SER A 17 13.24 10.92 8.35
CA SER A 17 13.88 11.47 7.14
C SER A 17 13.46 10.75 5.86
N PHE A 18 13.13 9.46 5.98
CA PHE A 18 12.58 8.64 4.92
C PHE A 18 11.23 9.14 4.40
N HIS A 19 10.25 9.42 5.27
CA HIS A 19 8.93 9.92 4.85
C HIS A 19 9.03 11.25 4.10
N LYS A 20 9.91 12.15 4.55
CA LYS A 20 10.14 13.44 3.88
C LYS A 20 10.73 13.26 2.48
N ARG A 21 11.66 12.31 2.31
CA ARG A 21 12.28 12.00 1.02
C ARG A 21 11.28 11.38 0.04
N VAL A 22 10.46 10.45 0.52
CA VAL A 22 9.39 9.82 -0.29
C VAL A 22 8.34 10.84 -0.71
N GLN A 23 7.90 11.71 0.19
CA GLN A 23 6.94 12.76 -0.14
C GLN A 23 7.47 13.72 -1.22
N LYS A 24 8.75 14.13 -1.13
CA LYS A 24 9.39 14.97 -2.16
C LYS A 24 9.43 14.27 -3.53
N LEU A 25 9.74 12.98 -3.58
CA LEU A 25 9.77 12.21 -4.82
C LEU A 25 8.37 12.09 -5.43
N LEU A 26 7.37 11.75 -4.62
CA LEU A 26 5.98 11.63 -5.06
C LEU A 26 5.45 12.95 -5.62
N ASN A 27 5.70 14.06 -4.91
CA ASN A 27 5.29 15.39 -5.36
C ASN A 27 5.93 15.78 -6.70
N ARG A 28 7.22 15.45 -6.92
CA ARG A 28 7.91 15.71 -8.21
C ARG A 28 7.26 14.99 -9.39
N HIS A 29 6.69 13.81 -9.16
CA HIS A 29 6.00 13.03 -10.19
C HIS A 29 4.48 13.32 -10.25
N GLY A 30 4.01 14.39 -9.60
CA GLY A 30 2.60 14.81 -9.60
C GLY A 30 1.68 13.90 -8.78
N HIS A 31 2.23 13.12 -7.84
CA HIS A 31 1.43 12.31 -6.92
C HIS A 31 1.16 13.08 -5.64
N ARG A 32 -0.08 13.01 -5.16
CA ARG A 32 -0.47 13.56 -3.86
C ARG A 32 -0.53 12.46 -2.82
N LEU A 33 0.20 12.65 -1.72
CA LEU A 33 0.17 11.74 -0.58
C LEU A 33 -1.06 12.02 0.29
N LEU A 34 -1.90 11.01 0.48
CA LEU A 34 -3.05 11.04 1.37
C LEU A 34 -2.71 10.24 2.63
N PHE A 35 -2.69 10.93 3.77
CA PHE A 35 -2.49 10.30 5.06
C PHE A 35 -3.82 9.75 5.58
N LEU A 36 -3.86 8.45 5.83
CA LEU A 36 -5.00 7.79 6.45
C LEU A 36 -4.90 7.92 7.98
N PRO A 37 -6.03 8.00 8.69
CA PRO A 37 -6.04 8.03 10.15
C PRO A 37 -5.38 6.76 10.72
N PRO A 38 -4.73 6.87 11.90
CA PRO A 38 -4.15 5.73 12.57
C PRO A 38 -5.24 4.68 12.85
N TYR A 39 -4.91 3.41 12.59
CA TYR A 39 -5.80 2.25 12.79
C TYR A 39 -7.04 2.12 11.89
N SER A 40 -7.08 2.75 10.71
CA SER A 40 -8.14 2.51 9.71
C SER A 40 -7.66 1.67 8.50
N PRO A 41 -7.46 0.34 8.66
CA PRO A 41 -7.08 -0.54 7.56
C PRO A 41 -8.11 -0.54 6.42
N ASP A 42 -9.40 -0.38 6.74
CA ASP A 42 -10.50 -0.48 5.77
C ASP A 42 -10.48 0.62 4.69
N LEU A 43 -9.87 1.77 5.01
CA LEU A 43 -9.74 2.90 4.10
C LEU A 43 -8.57 2.78 3.13
N ASN A 44 -7.76 1.72 3.25
CA ASN A 44 -6.63 1.49 2.37
C ASN A 44 -7.01 0.47 1.28
N PRO A 45 -7.22 0.88 0.02
CA PRO A 45 -7.69 0.00 -1.04
C PRO A 45 -6.75 -1.19 -1.32
N ILE A 46 -5.47 -1.10 -0.95
CA ILE A 46 -4.51 -2.20 -1.06
C ILE A 46 -4.85 -3.36 -0.11
N GLU A 47 -5.50 -3.12 1.02
CA GLU A 47 -5.80 -4.16 2.02
C GLU A 47 -6.79 -5.19 1.46
N LYS A 48 -7.74 -4.75 0.63
CA LYS A 48 -8.64 -5.65 -0.10
C LYS A 48 -7.86 -6.59 -1.01
N LYS A 49 -6.86 -6.08 -1.73
CA LYS A 49 -5.99 -6.91 -2.56
C LYS A 49 -5.16 -7.88 -1.72
N TRP A 50 -4.60 -7.43 -0.59
CA TRP A 50 -3.88 -8.30 0.34
C TRP A 50 -4.76 -9.41 0.94
N ALA A 51 -6.04 -9.13 1.23
CA ALA A 51 -6.98 -10.14 1.67
C ALA A 51 -7.17 -11.24 0.61
N GLN A 52 -7.27 -10.86 -0.67
CA GLN A 52 -7.34 -11.81 -1.79
C GLN A 52 -6.07 -12.67 -1.91
N VAL A 53 -4.87 -12.07 -1.81
CA VAL A 53 -3.60 -12.84 -1.80
C VAL A 53 -3.60 -13.88 -0.69
N LYS A 54 -3.98 -13.46 0.53
CA LYS A 54 -3.96 -14.32 1.72
C LYS A 54 -4.94 -15.48 1.59
N PHE A 55 -6.12 -15.23 1.03
CA PHE A 55 -7.11 -16.27 0.74
C PHE A 55 -6.55 -17.31 -0.23
N LEU A 56 -5.95 -16.89 -1.34
CA LEU A 56 -5.35 -17.81 -2.31
C LEU A 56 -4.17 -18.59 -1.72
N ARG A 57 -3.32 -17.92 -0.94
CA ARG A 57 -2.22 -18.58 -0.23
C ARG A 57 -2.73 -19.66 0.71
N GLN A 58 -3.79 -19.38 1.47
CA GLN A 58 -4.38 -20.37 2.38
C GLN A 58 -5.04 -21.53 1.63
N GLY A 59 -5.73 -21.25 0.52
CA GLY A 59 -6.39 -22.27 -0.28
C GLY A 59 -5.42 -23.19 -1.04
N TRP A 60 -4.33 -22.63 -1.58
CA TRP A 60 -3.42 -23.35 -2.48
C TRP A 60 -2.10 -23.77 -1.82
N MET A 61 -1.86 -23.36 -0.56
CA MET A 61 -0.59 -23.53 0.16
C MET A 61 0.65 -23.02 -0.61
N GLU A 62 0.44 -22.12 -1.57
CA GLU A 62 1.48 -21.57 -2.42
C GLU A 62 2.23 -20.46 -1.67
N ASN A 63 3.56 -20.58 -1.59
CA ASN A 63 4.40 -19.61 -0.89
C ASN A 63 5.10 -18.63 -1.85
N ASN A 64 4.98 -18.86 -3.16
CA ASN A 64 5.55 -17.97 -4.17
C ASN A 64 4.68 -16.73 -4.36
N LEU A 65 5.07 -15.65 -3.68
CA LEU A 65 4.37 -14.37 -3.71
C LEU A 65 4.15 -13.82 -5.14
N PRO A 66 5.15 -13.82 -6.04
CA PRO A 66 4.97 -13.29 -7.40
C PRO A 66 3.91 -14.06 -8.20
N LYS A 67 3.87 -15.38 -8.02
CA LYS A 67 2.89 -16.26 -8.65
C LYS A 67 1.48 -15.94 -8.17
N LEU A 68 1.29 -15.75 -6.87
CA LEU A 68 0.00 -15.35 -6.30
C LEU A 68 -0.52 -14.01 -6.85
N PHE A 69 0.37 -13.04 -7.07
CA PHE A 69 -0.04 -11.73 -7.62
C PHE A 69 -0.29 -11.77 -9.14
N HIS A 70 0.43 -12.62 -9.87
CA HIS A 70 0.20 -12.88 -11.29
C HIS A 70 -1.16 -13.55 -11.50
N ASP A 71 -1.46 -14.60 -10.72
CA ASP A 71 -2.69 -15.39 -10.86
C ASP A 71 -3.95 -14.60 -10.46
N MET A 72 -3.81 -13.54 -9.67
CA MET A 72 -4.88 -12.58 -9.38
C MET A 72 -5.09 -11.49 -10.44
N GLY A 73 -4.23 -11.40 -11.46
CA GLY A 73 -4.24 -10.29 -12.42
C GLY A 73 -3.96 -8.93 -11.77
N CYS A 74 -3.23 -8.89 -10.65
CA CYS A 74 -3.03 -7.66 -9.86
C CYS A 74 -1.92 -6.74 -10.38
N ILE A 75 -1.18 -7.13 -11.42
CA ILE A 75 -0.10 -6.31 -12.00
C ILE A 75 -0.64 -4.97 -12.54
N ASP A 76 -1.90 -4.92 -12.99
CA ASP A 76 -2.55 -3.70 -13.49
C ASP A 76 -2.78 -2.63 -12.41
N PHE A 77 -2.75 -2.99 -11.11
CA PHE A 77 -2.94 -2.04 -10.01
C PHE A 77 -1.70 -1.17 -9.73
N ILE A 78 -0.53 -1.58 -10.24
CA ILE A 78 0.75 -0.87 -10.06
C ILE A 78 1.07 0.04 -11.26
N LEU A 79 0.45 -0.21 -12.42
CA LEU A 79 0.81 0.40 -13.72
C LEU A 79 -0.12 1.53 -14.21
N ASN A 80 -1.10 1.98 -13.41
CA ASN A 80 -1.93 3.16 -13.70
C ASN A 80 -1.80 4.28 -12.66
#